data_AF-A0A9C8N3T1-F1
#
_entry.id   AF-A0A9C8N3T1-F1
#
_cell.length_a   1.000
_cell.length_b   1.000
_cell.length_c   1.000
_cell.angle_alpha   90.00
_cell.angle_beta   90.00
_cell.angle_gamma   90.00
#
_symmetry.space_group_name_H-M   'P 1'
#
loop_
_entity.id
_entity.type
_entity.pdbx_description
1 polymer ?
#
loop_
_entity_poly.entity_id
_entity_poly.type
_entity_poly.pdbx_seq_one_letter_code
_entity_poly.pdbx_strand_id
1 'polypeptide(L)'
;MRFIKPKYRSEANLQAEFYHQCHTVRLHPYLEYSYQGCRFDCVIIESDEIIAIIEVKSLPNAFNKQTQRQMEKYNYFSENTPVFLLTHNNQIHKIIGQIQQIRKARKKKACG
;
A
#
# COMPACT_ATOMS: atom_id res chain seq x y z
N MET A 1 -29.10 5.98 25.99
CA MET A 1 -28.04 6.37 25.03
C MET A 1 -28.08 5.42 23.83
N ARG A 2 -28.38 5.91 22.62
CA ARG A 2 -28.19 5.11 21.40
C ARG A 2 -26.70 5.18 21.04
N PHE A 3 -25.97 4.08 21.22
CA PHE A 3 -24.62 3.96 20.68
C PHE A 3 -24.72 3.98 19.15
N ILE A 4 -24.24 5.06 18.53
CA ILE A 4 -23.96 5.06 17.10
C ILE A 4 -22.80 4.08 16.94
N LYS A 5 -23.07 2.87 16.46
CA LYS A 5 -22.01 1.97 16.04
C LYS A 5 -21.23 2.72 14.96
N PRO A 6 -19.93 3.00 15.15
CA PRO A 6 -19.16 3.67 14.11
C PRO A 6 -19.34 2.85 12.82
N LYS A 7 -19.76 3.54 11.76
CA LYS A 7 -19.81 2.98 10.41
C LYS A 7 -18.44 2.35 10.15
N TYR A 8 -18.42 1.13 9.59
CA TYR A 8 -17.20 0.37 9.27
C TYR A 8 -16.01 1.28 8.98
N ARG A 9 -14.85 1.03 9.63
CA ARG A 9 -13.63 1.85 9.46
C ARG A 9 -13.42 2.14 7.97
N SER A 10 -13.44 3.41 7.61
CA SER A 10 -13.30 3.85 6.22
C SER A 10 -11.92 3.46 5.69
N GLU A 11 -11.84 3.26 4.37
CA GLU A 11 -10.57 3.09 3.64
C GLU A 11 -9.60 4.23 3.98
N ALA A 12 -10.11 5.46 4.06
CA ALA A 12 -9.34 6.64 4.46
C ALA A 12 -8.68 6.49 5.85
N ASN A 13 -9.37 5.93 6.85
CA ASN A 13 -8.78 5.74 8.18
C ASN A 13 -7.68 4.68 8.16
N LEU A 14 -7.86 3.63 7.35
CA LEU A 14 -6.87 2.57 7.20
C LEU A 14 -5.63 3.06 6.43
N GLN A 15 -5.82 3.88 5.39
CA GLN A 15 -4.77 4.56 4.64
C GLN A 15 -3.99 5.52 5.54
N ALA A 16 -4.68 6.31 6.37
CA ALA A 16 -4.04 7.23 7.32
C ALA A 16 -3.19 6.49 8.38
N GLU A 17 -3.71 5.40 8.95
CA GLU A 17 -2.95 4.58 9.90
C GLU A 17 -1.71 3.98 9.23
N PHE A 18 -1.86 3.43 8.02
CA PHE A 18 -0.73 2.89 7.26
C PHE A 18 0.34 3.96 6.98
N TYR A 19 -0.07 5.15 6.56
CA TYR A 19 0.81 6.29 6.33
C TYR A 19 1.58 6.65 7.61
N HIS A 20 0.89 6.76 8.74
CA HIS A 20 1.50 7.06 10.03
C HIS A 20 2.55 6.00 10.41
N GLN A 21 2.20 4.72 10.32
CA GLN A 21 3.09 3.60 10.66
C GLN A 21 4.31 3.50 9.73
N CYS A 22 4.20 3.92 8.47
CA CYS A 22 5.36 3.97 7.57
C CYS A 22 6.42 4.98 8.06
N HIS A 23 5.98 6.14 8.56
CA HIS A 23 6.90 7.18 9.05
C HIS A 23 7.64 6.75 10.32
N THR A 24 7.00 5.98 11.21
CA THR A 24 7.66 5.48 12.43
C THR A 24 8.87 4.59 12.12
N VAL A 25 8.93 4.00 10.93
CA VAL A 25 10.02 3.15 10.46
C VAL A 25 10.87 3.74 9.32
N ARG A 26 10.74 5.05 9.09
CA ARG A 26 11.46 5.81 8.05
C ARG A 26 11.27 5.21 6.65
N LEU A 27 10.03 4.88 6.28
CA LEU A 27 9.63 4.70 4.89
C LEU A 27 9.07 6.03 4.36
N HIS A 28 9.12 6.25 3.06
CA HIS A 28 8.59 7.46 2.42
C HIS A 28 7.30 7.13 1.64
N PRO A 29 6.13 7.13 2.32
CA PRO A 29 4.85 6.92 1.67
C PRO A 29 4.35 8.17 0.94
N TYR A 30 3.77 7.99 -0.24
CA TYR A 30 3.07 9.02 -1.01
C TYR A 30 1.65 8.55 -1.29
N LEU A 31 0.67 9.34 -0.86
CA LEU A 31 -0.76 9.04 -1.01
C LEU A 31 -1.29 9.54 -2.36
N GLU A 32 -2.32 8.87 -2.89
CA GLU A 32 -3.00 9.25 -4.13
C GLU A 32 -2.03 9.49 -5.31
N TYR A 33 -0.96 8.70 -5.38
CA TYR A 33 0.13 8.90 -6.32
C TYR A 33 -0.31 8.54 -7.74
N SER A 34 -0.13 9.47 -8.67
CA SER A 34 -0.51 9.30 -10.07
C SER A 34 0.70 9.01 -10.95
N TYR A 35 0.66 7.93 -11.72
CA TYR A 35 1.74 7.51 -12.60
C TYR A 35 1.18 6.71 -13.79
N GLN A 36 1.63 7.05 -15.00
CA GLN A 36 1.27 6.35 -16.25
C GLN A 36 -0.24 6.08 -16.42
N GLY A 37 -1.09 7.04 -16.03
CA GLY A 37 -2.55 6.94 -16.15
C GLY A 37 -3.23 6.09 -15.06
N CYS A 38 -2.47 5.62 -14.07
CA CYS A 38 -2.98 5.00 -12.85
C CYS A 38 -2.90 5.97 -11.67
N ARG A 39 -3.85 5.86 -10.73
CA ARG A 39 -3.79 6.50 -9.41
C ARG A 39 -3.79 5.40 -8.35
N PHE A 40 -2.75 5.37 -7.53
CA PHE A 40 -2.60 4.41 -6.45
C PHE A 40 -2.99 5.05 -5.12
N ASP A 41 -3.61 4.29 -4.22
CA ASP A 41 -3.96 4.81 -2.90
C ASP A 41 -2.70 5.21 -2.10
N CYS A 42 -1.64 4.40 -2.16
CA CYS A 42 -0.34 4.75 -1.60
C CYS A 42 0.80 4.05 -2.35
N VAL A 43 1.95 4.71 -2.48
CA VAL A 43 3.21 4.10 -2.94
C VAL A 43 4.32 4.36 -1.94
N ILE A 44 5.30 3.47 -1.86
CA ILE A 44 6.55 3.70 -1.13
C ILE A 44 7.66 3.97 -2.14
N ILE A 45 8.34 5.10 -1.97
CA ILE A 45 9.45 5.51 -2.83
C ILE A 45 10.76 5.49 -2.04
N GLU A 46 11.83 4.99 -2.65
CA GLU A 46 13.19 5.08 -2.15
C GLU A 46 14.11 5.37 -3.34
N SER A 47 14.99 6.37 -3.22
CA SER A 47 15.93 6.77 -4.29
C SER A 47 15.25 6.96 -5.66
N ASP A 48 14.12 7.67 -5.67
CA ASP A 48 13.29 7.95 -6.86
C ASP A 48 12.64 6.73 -7.53
N GLU A 49 12.76 5.54 -6.94
CA GLU A 49 12.07 4.33 -7.41
C GLU A 49 10.88 3.96 -6.52
N ILE A 50 9.78 3.54 -7.16
CA ILE A 50 8.68 2.89 -6.45
C ILE A 50 9.13 1.48 -6.04
N ILE A 51 9.14 1.21 -4.74
CA ILE A 51 9.54 -0.10 -4.19
C ILE A 51 8.35 -0.96 -3.74
N ALA A 52 7.19 -0.35 -3.56
CA ALA A 52 5.93 -1.02 -3.22
C ALA A 52 4.72 -0.14 -3.56
N ILE A 53 3.63 -0.78 -3.95
CA ILE A 53 2.31 -0.15 -4.16
C ILE A 53 1.35 -0.72 -3.10
N ILE A 54 0.50 0.13 -2.54
CA ILE A 54 -0.49 -0.24 -1.55
C ILE A 54 -1.86 0.21 -2.06
N GLU A 55 -2.74 -0.77 -2.24
CA GLU A 55 -4.15 -0.55 -2.56
C GLU A 55 -4.95 -0.79 -1.28
N VAL A 56 -5.78 0.17 -0.90
CA VAL A 56 -6.60 0.12 0.31
C VAL A 56 -8.04 -0.18 -0.09
N LYS A 57 -8.65 -1.20 0.52
CA LYS A 57 -10.04 -1.58 0.27
C LYS A 57 -10.77 -1.94 1.55
N SER A 58 -12.03 -1.53 1.64
CA SER A 58 -12.97 -2.04 2.61
C SER A 58 -13.37 -3.47 2.24
N LEU A 59 -13.54 -4.34 3.25
CA LEU A 59 -13.89 -5.76 3.10
C LEU A 59 -14.94 -6.11 2.02
N PRO A 60 -16.11 -5.44 1.92
CA PRO A 60 -17.10 -5.79 0.91
C PRO A 60 -16.61 -5.52 -0.53
N ASN A 61 -15.58 -4.71 -0.71
CA ASN A 61 -15.05 -4.27 -2.01
C ASN A 61 -13.66 -4.85 -2.34
N ALA A 62 -13.06 -5.64 -1.44
CA ALA A 62 -11.68 -6.10 -1.57
C ALA A 62 -11.45 -7.06 -2.75
N PHE A 63 -12.42 -7.90 -3.11
CA PHE A 63 -12.25 -8.96 -4.11
C PHE A 63 -13.34 -8.93 -5.18
N ASN A 64 -13.58 -7.77 -5.79
CA ASN A 64 -14.48 -7.65 -6.93
C ASN A 64 -13.70 -7.65 -8.26
N LYS A 65 -14.42 -7.82 -9.39
CA LYS A 65 -13.82 -7.81 -10.74
C LYS A 65 -13.07 -6.51 -11.06
N GLN A 66 -13.42 -5.40 -10.41
CA GLN A 66 -12.76 -4.12 -10.61
C GLN A 66 -11.38 -4.11 -9.94
N THR A 67 -11.26 -4.62 -8.71
CA THR A 67 -9.97 -4.77 -8.02
C THR A 67 -9.02 -5.66 -8.81
N GLN A 68 -9.53 -6.78 -9.36
CA GLN A 68 -8.72 -7.67 -10.19
C GLN A 68 -8.16 -6.95 -11.43
N ARG A 69 -8.98 -6.19 -12.15
CA ARG A 69 -8.55 -5.38 -13.30
C ARG A 69 -7.56 -4.29 -12.92
N GLN A 70 -7.70 -3.67 -11.74
CA GLN A 70 -6.74 -2.68 -11.23
C GLN A 70 -5.39 -3.34 -10.95
N MET A 71 -5.38 -4.50 -10.28
CA MET A 71 -4.15 -5.26 -10.02
C MET A 71 -3.46 -5.72 -11.31
N GLU A 72 -4.22 -6.17 -12.31
CA GLU A 72 -3.69 -6.52 -13.64
C GLU A 72 -3.01 -5.32 -14.32
N LYS A 73 -3.63 -4.14 -14.25
CA LYS A 73 -3.01 -2.90 -14.77
C LYS A 73 -1.72 -2.57 -14.03
N TYR A 74 -1.69 -2.74 -12.71
CA TYR A 74 -0.49 -2.44 -11.94
C TYR A 74 0.64 -3.37 -12.31
N ASN A 75 0.38 -4.68 -12.41
CA ASN A 75 1.38 -5.68 -12.83
C ASN A 75 2.02 -5.34 -14.18
N TYR A 76 1.26 -4.75 -15.12
CA TYR A 76 1.79 -4.32 -16.42
C TYR A 76 2.85 -3.20 -16.31
N PHE A 77 2.69 -2.26 -15.36
CA PHE A 77 3.63 -1.15 -15.15
C PHE A 77 4.74 -1.47 -14.14
N SER A 78 4.59 -2.58 -13.43
CA SER A 78 5.26 -2.82 -12.17
C SER A 78 5.85 -4.24 -12.11
N GLU A 79 6.39 -4.74 -13.23
CA GLU A 79 6.94 -6.11 -13.36
C GLU A 79 7.88 -6.53 -12.20
N ASN A 80 8.47 -5.57 -11.47
CA ASN A 80 9.29 -5.82 -10.28
C ASN A 80 8.84 -5.08 -8.99
N THR A 81 7.64 -4.53 -8.96
CA THR A 81 7.11 -3.79 -7.82
C THR A 81 5.91 -4.52 -7.22
N PRO A 82 6.00 -4.98 -5.96
CA PRO A 82 4.91 -5.68 -5.32
C PRO A 82 3.75 -4.74 -5.02
N VAL A 83 2.54 -5.24 -5.26
CA VAL A 83 1.27 -4.60 -4.89
C VAL A 83 0.72 -5.30 -3.64
N PHE A 84 0.47 -4.54 -2.58
CA PHE A 84 -0.14 -5.04 -1.35
C PHE A 84 -1.58 -4.55 -1.22
N LEU A 85 -2.50 -5.48 -0.97
CA LEU A 85 -3.88 -5.17 -0.64
C LEU A 85 -4.03 -5.00 0.88
N LEU A 86 -4.40 -3.80 1.31
CA LEU A 86 -4.61 -3.46 2.71
C LEU A 86 -6.12 -3.33 3.00
N THR A 87 -6.61 -4.22 3.87
CA THR A 87 -8.05 -4.31 4.22
C THR A 87 -8.31 -4.18 5.72
N HIS A 88 -7.28 -4.38 6.56
CA HIS A 88 -7.40 -4.36 8.01
C HIS A 88 -6.13 -3.84 8.68
N ASN A 89 -6.26 -3.26 9.87
CA ASN A 89 -5.12 -2.72 10.62
C ASN A 89 -4.09 -3.78 11.04
N ASN A 90 -4.53 -5.01 11.32
CA ASN A 90 -3.60 -6.10 11.69
C ASN A 90 -2.67 -6.51 10.54
N GLN A 91 -2.93 -6.09 9.29
CA GLN A 91 -2.05 -6.34 8.15
C GLN A 91 -0.91 -5.32 8.05
N ILE A 92 -1.06 -4.13 8.66
CA ILE A 92 -0.13 -3.00 8.48
C ILE A 92 1.30 -3.40 8.86
N HIS A 93 1.50 -3.96 10.06
CA HIS A 93 2.83 -4.36 10.51
C HIS A 93 3.44 -5.46 9.62
N LYS A 94 2.62 -6.39 9.13
CA LYS A 94 3.08 -7.44 8.21
C LYS A 94 3.56 -6.84 6.89
N ILE A 95 2.76 -5.97 6.28
CA ILE A 95 3.09 -5.30 5.01
C ILE A 95 4.34 -4.43 5.17
N ILE A 96 4.43 -3.62 6.23
CA ILE A 96 5.62 -2.81 6.51
C ILE A 96 6.86 -3.69 6.67
N GLY A 97 6.77 -4.81 7.38
CA GLY A 97 7.87 -5.77 7.51
C GLY A 97 8.34 -6.32 6.16
N GLN A 98 7.42 -6.65 5.26
CA GLN A 98 7.74 -7.09 3.90
C GLN A 98 8.43 -5.97 3.09
N ILE A 99 7.94 -4.73 3.15
CA ILE A 99 8.54 -3.58 2.47
C ILE A 99 9.97 -3.32 2.98
N GLN A 100 10.20 -3.43 4.29
CA GLN A 100 11.54 -3.30 4.86
C GLN A 100 12.49 -4.39 4.38
N GLN A 101 12.02 -5.64 4.21
CA GLN A 101 12.81 -6.72 3.63
C GLN A 101 13.19 -6.43 2.18
N ILE A 102 12.25 -5.94 1.37
CA ILE A 102 12.49 -5.51 -0.02
C ILE A 102 13.55 -4.41 -0.06
N ARG A 103 13.42 -3.37 0.77
CA ARG A 103 14.40 -2.28 0.88
C ARG A 103 15.80 -2.80 1.20
N LYS A 104 15.93 -3.72 2.16
CA LYS A 104 17.22 -4.34 2.51
C LYS A 104 17.81 -5.14 1.35
N ALA A 105 16.99 -5.91 0.64
CA ALA A 105 17.43 -6.71 -0.50
C ALA A 105 17.94 -5.83 -1.64
N ARG A 106 17.27 -4.71 -1.95
CA ARG A 106 17.71 -3.74 -2.97
C ARG A 106 19.05 -3.09 -2.60
N LYS A 107 19.23 -2.67 -1.33
CA LYS A 107 20.51 -2.09 -0.87
C LYS A 107 21.69 -3.05 -1.02
N LYS A 108 21.50 -4.34 -0.78
CA LYS A 108 22.56 -5.35 -0.98
C LYS A 108 22.97 -5.50 -2.44
N LYS A 109 22.02 -5.42 -3.39
CA LYS A 109 22.32 -5.50 -4.83
C LYS A 109 23.08 -4.29 -5.36
N ALA A 110 22.94 -3.12 -4.74
CA ALA A 110 23.63 -1.90 -5.18
C ALA A 110 25.09 -1.80 -4.69
N CYS A 111 25.47 -2.57 -3.66
CA CYS A 111 26.81 -2.54 -3.06
C CYS A 111 27.72 -3.72 -3.46
N GLY A 112 27.25 -4.62 -4.33
CA GLY A 112 28.00 -5.78 -4.83
C GLY A 112 28.17 -5.72 -6.33
#